data_AF-A0A419H2F9-F1
#
_entry.id   AF-A0A419H2F9-F1
#
_cell.length_a   1.000
_cell.length_b   1.000
_cell.length_c   1.000
_cell.angle_alpha   90.00
_cell.angle_beta   90.00
_cell.angle_gamma   90.00
#
_symmetry.space_group_name_H-M   'P 1'
#
loop_
_entity.id
_entity.type
_entity.pdbx_description
1 polymer ?
#
loop_
_entity_poly.entity_id
_entity_poly.type
_entity_poly.pdbx_seq_one_letter_code
_entity_poly.pdbx_strand_id
1 'polypeptide(L)'
;MGSELSVLIIGALLGALISSTGYLLRRRTERKKVFNQSLFSLLEIWSQINKIVKVDPANFVEQLKGYISKKYPDVKFDEKDSASFVLIVKVFKNLIVEKELSKNNESFEQLFYETIKEISFYSPVLAYELNKEHSIKHILSIIDQYINSISAIIDSTQLADLNNKKQLITDKLQEKIMKETLLSLENDLKKVALKGSIRNYYKVKKLLKEKKNIVVDDTFFDSYIPELIKDVQ
;
A
#
# COMPACT_ATOMS: atom_id res chain seq x y z
N MET A 1 -28.72 53.51 33.39
CA MET A 1 -29.48 52.42 32.71
C MET A 1 -29.04 52.19 31.27
N GLY A 2 -28.78 53.21 30.43
CA GLY A 2 -28.36 52.97 29.03
C GLY A 2 -27.00 52.29 28.85
N SER A 3 -26.02 52.61 29.70
CA SER A 3 -24.64 52.08 29.61
C SER A 3 -24.53 50.58 29.96
N GLU A 4 -25.29 50.10 30.95
CA GLU A 4 -25.28 48.69 31.37
C GLU A 4 -25.87 47.77 30.28
N LEU A 5 -26.95 48.21 29.63
CA LEU A 5 -27.55 47.53 28.48
C LEU A 5 -26.56 47.42 27.31
N SER A 6 -25.83 48.50 27.01
CA SER A 6 -24.79 48.47 25.97
C SER A 6 -23.66 47.49 26.29
N VAL A 7 -23.18 47.44 27.54
CA VAL A 7 -22.14 46.50 27.97
C VAL A 7 -22.61 45.04 27.85
N LEU A 8 -23.86 44.75 28.24
CA LEU A 8 -24.44 43.41 28.10
C LEU A 8 -24.56 42.97 26.63
N ILE A 9 -25.01 43.87 25.74
CA ILE A 9 -25.12 43.59 24.31
C ILE A 9 -23.73 43.35 23.69
N ILE A 10 -22.74 44.18 24.03
CA ILE A 10 -21.36 44.02 23.54
C ILE A 10 -20.77 42.71 24.04
N GLY A 11 -20.97 42.37 25.32
CA GLY A 11 -20.51 41.10 25.90
C GLY A 11 -21.14 39.88 25.21
N ALA A 12 -22.45 39.94 24.93
CA ALA A 12 -23.15 38.87 24.22
C ALA A 12 -22.65 38.71 22.78
N LEU A 13 -22.40 39.82 22.06
CA LEU A 13 -21.87 39.80 20.70
C LEU A 13 -20.44 39.25 20.65
N LEU A 14 -19.57 39.66 21.57
CA LEU A 14 -18.21 39.14 21.68
C LEU A 14 -18.21 37.64 22.02
N GLY A 15 -19.05 37.22 22.97
CA GLY A 15 -19.21 35.81 23.31
C GLY A 15 -19.65 34.97 22.11
N ALA A 16 -20.63 35.45 21.34
CA ALA A 16 -21.09 34.78 20.12
C ALA A 16 -20.00 34.72 19.04
N LEU A 17 -19.25 35.80 18.82
CA LEU A 17 -18.15 35.85 17.85
C LEU A 17 -17.02 34.89 18.22
N ILE A 18 -16.60 34.87 19.49
CA ILE A 18 -15.55 33.97 19.98
C ILE A 18 -16.01 32.51 19.86
N SER A 19 -17.24 32.21 20.28
CA SER A 19 -17.80 30.86 20.21
C SER A 19 -17.91 30.35 18.76
N SER A 20 -18.44 31.18 17.85
CA SER A 20 -18.55 30.86 16.42
C SER A 20 -17.17 30.63 15.79
N THR A 21 -16.22 31.51 16.08
CA THR A 21 -14.84 31.37 15.60
C THR A 21 -14.20 30.08 16.13
N GLY A 22 -14.36 29.78 17.42
CA GLY A 22 -13.89 28.55 18.04
C GLY A 22 -14.47 27.30 17.38
N TYR A 23 -15.78 27.31 17.10
CA TYR A 23 -16.46 26.22 16.40
C TYR A 23 -15.94 26.01 14.97
N LEU A 24 -15.73 27.10 14.22
CA LEU A 24 -15.17 27.03 12.85
C LEU A 24 -13.74 26.47 12.85
N LEU A 25 -12.90 26.89 13.81
CA LEU A 25 -11.54 26.37 13.97
C LEU A 25 -11.55 24.88 14.35
N ARG A 26 -12.43 24.48 15.28
CA ARG A 26 -12.60 23.07 15.67
C ARG A 26 -13.00 22.21 14.47
N ARG A 27 -13.99 22.64 13.69
CA ARG A 27 -14.44 21.92 12.49
C ARG A 27 -13.34 21.77 11.44
N ARG A 28 -12.48 22.79 11.27
CA ARG A 28 -11.31 22.71 10.38
C ARG A 28 -10.29 21.70 10.89
N THR A 29 -10.04 21.66 12.20
CA THR A 29 -9.10 20.72 12.83
C THR A 29 -9.61 19.28 12.73
N GLU A 30 -10.88 19.03 13.00
CA GLU A 30 -11.50 17.70 12.87
C GLU A 30 -11.43 17.20 11.43
N ARG A 31 -11.81 18.04 10.46
CA ARG A 31 -11.67 17.73 9.04
C ARG A 31 -10.23 17.36 8.69
N LYS A 32 -9.26 18.17 9.12
CA LYS A 32 -7.83 17.93 8.86
C LYS A 32 -7.36 16.63 9.49
N LYS A 33 -7.83 16.31 10.70
CA LYS A 33 -7.52 15.05 11.39
C LYS A 33 -7.96 13.86 10.54
N VAL A 34 -9.21 13.88 10.05
CA VAL A 34 -9.74 12.80 9.19
C VAL A 34 -8.92 12.67 7.91
N PHE A 35 -8.67 13.75 7.18
CA PHE A 35 -7.82 13.67 5.97
C PHE A 35 -6.40 13.17 6.24
N ASN A 36 -5.82 13.43 7.42
CA ASN A 36 -4.51 12.91 7.79
C ASN A 36 -4.56 11.40 8.11
N GLN A 37 -5.60 10.94 8.79
CA GLN A 37 -5.80 9.51 9.08
C GLN A 37 -6.04 8.74 7.78
N SER A 38 -6.97 9.21 6.95
CA SER A 38 -7.23 8.65 5.63
C SER A 38 -5.98 8.64 4.74
N LEU A 39 -5.18 9.71 4.77
CA LEU A 39 -3.90 9.75 4.03
C LEU A 39 -2.91 8.70 4.53
N PHE A 40 -2.83 8.49 5.84
CA PHE A 40 -1.97 7.47 6.43
C PHE A 40 -2.38 6.08 5.96
N SER A 41 -3.67 5.73 6.06
CA SER A 41 -4.19 4.43 5.61
C SER A 41 -3.92 4.18 4.12
N LEU A 42 -4.15 5.19 3.25
CA LEU A 42 -3.83 5.07 1.83
C LEU A 42 -2.32 4.94 1.55
N LEU A 43 -1.46 5.55 2.37
CA LEU A 43 -0.01 5.39 2.25
C LEU A 43 0.45 3.99 2.66
N GLU A 44 -0.18 3.39 3.66
CA GLU A 44 0.06 1.99 4.02
C GLU A 44 -0.33 1.08 2.87
N ILE A 45 -1.55 1.25 2.34
CA ILE A 45 -2.06 0.54 1.17
C ILE A 45 -1.07 0.64 0.00
N TRP A 46 -0.68 1.87 -0.36
CA TRP A 46 0.29 2.12 -1.42
C TRP A 46 1.64 1.48 -1.13
N SER A 47 2.13 1.54 0.11
CA SER A 47 3.42 0.95 0.47
C SER A 47 3.42 -0.56 0.31
N GLN A 48 2.33 -1.24 0.65
CA GLN A 48 2.20 -2.69 0.52
C GLN A 48 2.14 -3.08 -0.97
N ILE A 49 1.30 -2.41 -1.76
CA ILE A 49 1.24 -2.63 -3.21
C ILE A 49 2.62 -2.37 -3.82
N ASN A 50 3.27 -1.26 -3.50
CA ASN A 50 4.57 -0.88 -4.05
C ASN A 50 5.67 -1.91 -3.71
N LYS A 51 5.61 -2.58 -2.55
CA LYS A 51 6.53 -3.70 -2.25
C LYS A 51 6.27 -4.89 -3.18
N ILE A 52 5.01 -5.28 -3.34
CA ILE A 52 4.62 -6.43 -4.18
C ILE A 52 5.00 -6.18 -5.65
N VAL A 53 4.70 -5.00 -6.17
CA VAL A 53 5.01 -4.61 -7.56
C VAL A 53 6.51 -4.63 -7.86
N LYS A 54 7.35 -4.37 -6.85
CA LYS A 54 8.80 -4.30 -7.03
C LYS A 54 9.48 -5.64 -7.01
N VAL A 55 8.83 -6.66 -6.46
CA VAL A 55 9.26 -8.02 -6.70
C VAL A 55 9.15 -8.24 -8.20
N ASP A 56 10.25 -8.61 -8.84
CA ASP A 56 10.22 -8.94 -10.25
C ASP A 56 9.91 -10.43 -10.36
N PRO A 57 8.73 -10.85 -10.87
CA PRO A 57 8.40 -12.27 -11.00
C PRO A 57 9.46 -13.05 -11.77
N ALA A 58 10.09 -12.41 -12.77
CA ALA A 58 11.08 -13.05 -13.61
C ALA A 58 12.37 -13.33 -12.86
N ASN A 59 12.78 -12.45 -11.95
CA ASN A 59 14.04 -12.54 -11.23
C ASN A 59 13.88 -12.95 -9.77
N PHE A 60 12.64 -13.10 -9.28
CA PHE A 60 12.34 -13.42 -7.89
C PHE A 60 13.01 -14.70 -7.40
N VAL A 61 12.97 -15.74 -8.23
CA VAL A 61 13.61 -17.03 -7.95
C VAL A 61 15.12 -16.86 -7.79
N GLU A 62 15.76 -16.10 -8.67
CA GLU A 62 17.21 -15.85 -8.62
C GLU A 62 17.60 -14.96 -7.44
N GLN A 63 16.80 -13.94 -7.15
CA GLN A 63 16.99 -13.06 -5.99
C GLN A 63 16.86 -13.82 -4.67
N LEU A 64 15.84 -14.68 -4.55
CA LEU A 64 15.63 -15.51 -3.37
C LEU A 64 16.76 -16.53 -3.20
N LYS A 65 17.21 -17.16 -4.30
CA LYS A 65 18.40 -18.04 -4.28
C LYS A 65 19.64 -17.27 -3.81
N GLY A 66 19.90 -16.10 -4.37
CA GLY A 66 21.03 -15.26 -3.99
C GLY A 66 21.00 -14.88 -2.51
N TYR A 67 19.82 -14.50 -2.01
CA TYR A 67 19.62 -14.17 -0.60
C TYR A 67 19.86 -15.38 0.32
N ILE A 68 19.25 -16.54 0.03
CA ILE A 68 19.39 -17.73 0.88
C ILE A 68 20.84 -18.21 0.87
N SER A 69 21.50 -18.28 -0.29
CA SER A 69 22.91 -18.67 -0.38
C SER A 69 23.84 -17.73 0.39
N LYS A 70 23.51 -16.44 0.48
CA LYS A 70 24.29 -15.45 1.24
C LYS A 70 24.08 -15.59 2.75
N LYS A 71 22.86 -15.88 3.20
CA LYS A 71 22.49 -15.87 4.62
C LYS A 71 22.60 -17.25 5.29
N TYR A 72 22.44 -18.32 4.51
CA TYR A 72 22.51 -19.72 4.92
C TYR A 72 23.46 -20.48 3.97
N PRO A 73 24.78 -20.28 4.07
CA PRO A 73 25.75 -20.85 3.14
C PRO A 73 25.81 -22.39 3.16
N ASP A 74 25.27 -23.03 4.22
CA ASP A 74 25.16 -24.48 4.32
C ASP A 74 23.99 -25.06 3.50
N VAL A 75 23.05 -24.22 3.06
CA VAL A 75 21.93 -24.61 2.20
C VAL A 75 22.41 -24.62 0.75
N LYS A 76 22.71 -25.81 0.24
CA LYS A 76 23.05 -26.01 -1.18
C LYS A 76 21.78 -26.34 -1.96
N PHE A 77 21.46 -25.50 -2.94
CA PHE A 77 20.43 -25.81 -3.92
C PHE A 77 21.05 -26.67 -5.03
N ASP A 78 20.92 -27.99 -4.95
CA ASP A 78 21.26 -28.87 -6.06
C ASP A 78 20.20 -28.75 -7.17
N GLU A 79 20.57 -28.93 -8.44
CA GLU A 79 19.61 -28.88 -9.57
C GLU A 79 18.52 -29.95 -9.44
N LYS A 80 18.81 -31.03 -8.69
CA LYS A 80 17.87 -32.11 -8.36
C LYS A 80 16.85 -31.74 -7.27
N ASP A 81 17.08 -30.69 -6.49
CA ASP A 81 16.22 -30.24 -5.38
C ASP A 81 15.22 -29.15 -5.80
N SER A 82 14.88 -29.09 -7.10
CA SER A 82 13.91 -28.13 -7.63
C SER A 82 12.58 -28.16 -6.88
N ALA A 83 12.14 -29.33 -6.40
CA ALA A 83 10.91 -29.52 -5.62
C ALA A 83 10.96 -28.84 -4.23
N SER A 84 12.09 -28.95 -3.52
CA SER A 84 12.29 -28.32 -2.21
C SER A 84 12.33 -26.80 -2.32
N PHE A 85 12.97 -26.28 -3.38
CA PHE A 85 12.97 -24.85 -3.67
C PHE A 85 11.60 -24.33 -4.08
N VAL A 86 10.87 -25.07 -4.91
CA VAL A 86 9.46 -24.78 -5.28
C VAL A 86 8.59 -24.65 -4.03
N LEU A 87 8.76 -25.55 -3.05
CA LEU A 87 8.08 -25.48 -1.76
C LEU A 87 8.42 -24.21 -0.99
N ILE A 88 9.71 -23.84 -0.88
CA ILE A 88 10.14 -22.60 -0.20
C ILE A 88 9.50 -21.37 -0.85
N VAL A 89 9.48 -21.28 -2.18
CA VAL A 89 8.87 -20.14 -2.89
C VAL A 89 7.35 -20.12 -2.64
N LYS A 90 6.69 -21.28 -2.61
CA LYS A 90 5.25 -21.40 -2.34
C LYS A 90 4.88 -20.99 -0.92
N VAL A 91 5.66 -21.38 0.09
CA VAL A 91 5.42 -20.96 1.48
C VAL A 91 5.74 -19.47 1.64
N PHE A 92 6.82 -18.98 1.02
CA PHE A 92 7.18 -17.56 1.06
C PHE A 92 6.08 -16.68 0.44
N LYS A 93 5.48 -17.14 -0.67
CA LYS A 93 4.29 -16.54 -1.26
C LYS A 93 3.16 -16.45 -0.23
N ASN A 94 2.79 -17.57 0.38
CA ASN A 94 1.66 -17.58 1.31
C ASN A 94 1.91 -16.61 2.49
N LEU A 95 3.14 -16.54 2.99
CA LEU A 95 3.51 -15.57 4.02
C LEU A 95 3.42 -14.12 3.55
N ILE A 96 3.86 -13.78 2.34
CA ILE A 96 3.69 -12.42 1.80
C ILE A 96 2.21 -12.07 1.68
N VAL A 97 1.42 -12.99 1.12
CA VAL A 97 -0.02 -12.78 0.88
C VAL A 97 -0.76 -12.63 2.20
N GLU A 98 -0.57 -13.55 3.13
CA GLU A 98 -1.22 -13.50 4.44
C GLU A 98 -0.78 -12.27 5.23
N LYS A 99 0.53 -11.97 5.31
CA LYS A 99 1.05 -10.88 6.14
C LYS A 99 0.79 -9.49 5.56
N GLU A 100 0.86 -9.33 4.23
CA GLU A 100 0.64 -8.02 3.60
C GLU A 100 -0.85 -7.77 3.32
N LEU A 101 -1.68 -8.79 3.12
CA LEU A 101 -3.15 -8.61 3.00
C LEU A 101 -3.87 -8.59 4.36
N SER A 102 -3.25 -9.10 5.42
CA SER A 102 -3.77 -9.04 6.79
C SER A 102 -2.71 -8.56 7.77
N LYS A 103 -2.57 -7.25 7.90
CA LYS A 103 -1.74 -6.63 8.92
C LYS A 103 -2.65 -6.11 10.03
N ASN A 104 -2.38 -6.47 11.29
CA ASN A 104 -3.19 -6.10 12.47
C ASN A 104 -4.66 -6.58 12.45
N ASN A 105 -4.94 -7.76 11.88
CA ASN A 105 -6.29 -8.36 11.78
C ASN A 105 -7.31 -7.58 10.92
N GLU A 106 -6.90 -6.50 10.25
CA GLU A 106 -7.75 -5.73 9.35
C GLU A 106 -7.37 -6.03 7.90
N SER A 107 -8.36 -6.35 7.08
CA SER A 107 -8.10 -6.65 5.68
C SER A 107 -7.82 -5.37 4.90
N PHE A 108 -6.98 -5.48 3.87
CA PHE A 108 -6.71 -4.39 2.93
C PHE A 108 -7.99 -3.74 2.38
N GLU A 109 -8.99 -4.57 2.07
CA GLU A 109 -10.32 -4.16 1.61
C GLU A 109 -11.05 -3.32 2.65
N GLN A 110 -11.02 -3.75 3.92
CA GLN A 110 -11.68 -3.05 5.01
C GLN A 110 -11.03 -1.69 5.28
N LEU A 111 -9.69 -1.64 5.37
CA LEU A 111 -8.95 -0.39 5.61
C LEU A 111 -9.27 0.67 4.55
N PHE A 112 -9.32 0.28 3.26
CA PHE A 112 -9.69 1.19 2.19
C PHE A 112 -11.16 1.61 2.28
N TYR A 113 -12.08 0.67 2.48
CA TYR A 113 -13.50 0.99 2.56
C TYR A 113 -13.80 1.98 3.69
N GLU A 114 -13.22 1.75 4.87
CA GLU A 114 -13.33 2.65 6.02
C GLU A 114 -12.73 4.02 5.70
N THR A 115 -11.58 4.04 5.03
CA THR A 115 -10.95 5.29 4.57
C THR A 115 -11.84 6.07 3.60
N ILE A 116 -12.44 5.40 2.61
CA ILE A 116 -13.38 6.04 1.67
C ILE A 116 -14.61 6.57 2.41
N LYS A 117 -15.14 5.80 3.36
CA LYS A 117 -16.28 6.20 4.20
C LYS A 117 -15.97 7.44 5.02
N GLU A 118 -14.80 7.51 5.64
CA GLU A 118 -14.34 8.70 6.38
C GLU A 118 -14.21 9.94 5.48
N ILE A 119 -13.58 9.79 4.31
CA ILE A 119 -13.45 10.89 3.33
C ILE A 119 -14.83 11.35 2.86
N SER A 120 -15.78 10.43 2.67
CA SER A 120 -17.11 10.73 2.14
C SER A 120 -17.89 11.71 3.00
N PHE A 121 -17.68 11.67 4.33
CA PHE A 121 -18.33 12.59 5.26
C PHE A 121 -17.94 14.06 5.01
N TYR A 122 -16.70 14.33 4.61
CA TYR A 122 -16.20 15.70 4.38
C TYR A 122 -16.03 16.08 2.92
N SER A 123 -15.93 15.11 2.01
CA SER A 123 -15.67 15.32 0.58
C SER A 123 -16.23 14.15 -0.25
N PRO A 124 -17.56 14.04 -0.40
CA PRO A 124 -18.22 12.90 -1.05
C PRO A 124 -17.80 12.73 -2.52
N VAL A 125 -17.58 13.83 -3.25
CA VAL A 125 -17.10 13.76 -4.64
C VAL A 125 -15.71 13.11 -4.72
N LEU A 126 -14.80 13.47 -3.80
CA LEU A 126 -13.48 12.84 -3.75
C LEU A 126 -13.60 11.36 -3.39
N ALA A 127 -14.41 11.01 -2.40
CA ALA A 127 -14.63 9.61 -2.03
C ALA A 127 -15.18 8.79 -3.21
N TYR A 128 -16.10 9.36 -4.00
CA TYR A 128 -16.61 8.74 -5.22
C TYR A 128 -15.54 8.56 -6.29
N GLU A 129 -14.72 9.59 -6.54
CA GLU A 129 -13.59 9.50 -7.49
C GLU A 129 -12.61 8.40 -7.10
N LEU A 130 -12.19 8.37 -5.83
CA LEU A 130 -11.28 7.35 -5.29
C LEU A 130 -11.85 5.93 -5.44
N ASN A 131 -13.12 5.74 -5.11
CA ASN A 131 -13.76 4.43 -5.18
C ASN A 131 -13.99 3.96 -6.63
N LYS A 132 -14.22 4.89 -7.57
CA LYS A 132 -14.41 4.59 -8.99
C LYS A 132 -13.10 4.24 -9.68
N GLU A 133 -12.04 5.02 -9.44
CA GLU A 133 -10.72 4.82 -10.06
C GLU A 133 -10.02 3.58 -9.50
N HIS A 134 -10.29 3.22 -8.24
CA HIS A 134 -9.66 2.11 -7.54
C HIS A 134 -10.67 1.28 -6.78
N SER A 135 -11.46 0.48 -7.48
CA SER A 135 -12.16 -0.59 -6.78
C SER A 135 -11.07 -1.47 -6.17
N ILE A 136 -11.04 -1.60 -4.84
CA ILE A 136 -10.02 -2.41 -4.17
C ILE A 136 -10.02 -3.86 -4.66
N LYS A 137 -11.17 -4.33 -5.12
CA LYS A 137 -11.34 -5.60 -5.84
C LYS A 137 -10.47 -5.69 -7.10
N HIS A 138 -10.32 -4.60 -7.85
CA HIS A 138 -9.42 -4.56 -8.99
C HIS A 138 -7.96 -4.62 -8.56
N ILE A 139 -7.57 -3.88 -7.52
CA ILE A 139 -6.20 -3.93 -6.96
C ILE A 139 -5.87 -5.33 -6.46
N LEU A 140 -6.76 -5.94 -5.66
CA LEU A 140 -6.60 -7.30 -5.14
C LEU A 140 -6.55 -8.33 -6.27
N SER A 141 -7.42 -8.20 -7.28
CA SER A 141 -7.38 -9.05 -8.48
C SER A 141 -6.04 -8.96 -9.23
N ILE A 142 -5.46 -7.76 -9.33
CA ILE A 142 -4.13 -7.58 -9.94
C ILE A 142 -3.05 -8.23 -9.09
N ILE A 143 -3.12 -8.09 -7.76
CA ILE A 143 -2.20 -8.76 -6.82
C ILE A 143 -2.32 -10.29 -6.96
N ASP A 144 -3.54 -10.82 -6.97
CA ASP A 144 -3.82 -12.24 -7.13
C ASP A 144 -3.31 -12.77 -8.47
N GLN A 145 -3.57 -12.05 -9.57
CA GLN A 145 -3.04 -12.38 -10.89
C GLN A 145 -1.51 -12.38 -10.88
N TYR A 146 -0.89 -11.40 -10.22
CA TYR A 146 0.55 -11.30 -10.13
C TYR A 146 1.17 -12.49 -9.38
N ILE A 147 0.55 -12.86 -8.25
CA ILE A 147 0.93 -14.01 -7.43
C ILE A 147 0.72 -15.33 -8.20
N ASN A 148 -0.37 -15.43 -8.97
CA ASN A 148 -0.68 -16.61 -9.77
C ASN A 148 0.30 -16.77 -10.94
N SER A 149 0.76 -15.68 -11.56
CA SER A 149 1.83 -15.71 -12.56
C SER A 149 3.14 -16.25 -11.99
N ILE A 150 3.52 -15.82 -10.77
CA ILE A 150 4.67 -16.41 -10.06
C ILE A 150 4.45 -17.90 -9.81
N SER A 151 3.22 -18.31 -9.46
CA SER A 151 2.89 -19.73 -9.20
C SER A 151 3.00 -20.58 -10.46
N ALA A 152 2.52 -20.09 -11.60
CA ALA A 152 2.63 -20.78 -12.88
C ALA A 152 4.08 -20.96 -13.34
N ILE A 153 4.94 -19.97 -13.07
CA ILE A 153 6.39 -20.05 -13.29
C ILE A 153 7.01 -21.20 -12.47
N ILE A 154 6.60 -21.32 -11.21
CA ILE A 154 7.11 -22.32 -10.26
C ILE A 154 6.61 -23.74 -10.61
N ASP A 155 5.34 -23.88 -10.99
CA ASP A 155 4.71 -25.17 -11.28
C ASP A 155 5.15 -25.74 -12.65
N SER A 156 5.67 -24.90 -13.55
CA SER A 156 6.26 -25.37 -14.82
C SER A 156 7.62 -26.03 -14.54
N THR A 157 7.61 -27.35 -14.39
CA THR A 157 8.72 -28.25 -14.02
C THR A 157 9.93 -28.26 -14.98
N GLN A 158 10.06 -27.30 -15.89
CA GLN A 158 11.20 -27.16 -16.81
C GLN A 158 11.74 -25.72 -16.77
N LEU A 159 12.76 -25.52 -15.94
CA LEU A 159 13.57 -24.28 -15.86
C LEU A 159 14.09 -23.76 -17.21
N ALA A 160 14.14 -24.61 -18.24
CA ALA A 160 14.61 -24.27 -19.59
C ALA A 160 13.54 -23.57 -20.47
N ASP A 161 12.25 -23.85 -20.28
CA ASP A 161 11.15 -23.27 -21.08
C ASP A 161 10.61 -21.96 -20.46
N LEU A 162 11.12 -21.63 -19.27
CA LEU A 162 10.78 -20.46 -18.47
C LEU A 162 11.18 -19.15 -19.14
N ASN A 163 12.28 -19.09 -19.89
CA ASN A 163 12.74 -17.83 -20.51
C ASN A 163 11.83 -17.32 -21.64
N ASN A 164 11.23 -18.22 -22.44
CA ASN A 164 10.36 -17.82 -23.55
C ASN A 164 8.91 -17.53 -23.11
N LYS A 165 8.39 -18.23 -22.08
CA LYS A 165 7.08 -17.93 -21.49
C LYS A 165 7.11 -16.77 -20.48
N LYS A 166 8.24 -16.55 -19.79
CA LYS A 166 8.53 -15.37 -18.94
C LYS A 166 8.20 -14.06 -19.64
N GLN A 167 8.59 -13.93 -20.90
CA GLN A 167 8.58 -12.63 -21.58
C GLN A 167 7.19 -12.20 -22.08
N LEU A 168 6.27 -13.15 -22.26
CA LEU A 168 4.97 -12.91 -22.90
C LEU A 168 3.85 -12.60 -21.88
N ILE A 169 3.91 -13.20 -20.70
CA ILE A 169 2.88 -13.03 -19.64
C ILE A 169 3.24 -11.87 -18.70
N THR A 170 4.53 -11.69 -18.40
CA THR A 170 5.00 -10.78 -17.34
C THR A 170 5.21 -9.34 -17.82
N ASP A 171 5.74 -9.12 -19.03
CA ASP A 171 6.24 -7.79 -19.41
C ASP A 171 5.15 -6.83 -19.89
N LYS A 172 4.09 -7.31 -20.56
CA LYS A 172 3.12 -6.40 -21.22
C LYS A 172 1.83 -6.16 -20.46
N LEU A 173 1.31 -7.17 -19.75
CA LEU A 173 0.08 -7.02 -18.98
C LEU A 173 0.37 -6.55 -17.56
N GLN A 174 1.34 -7.17 -16.89
CA GLN A 174 1.59 -7.00 -15.46
C GLN A 174 2.27 -5.67 -15.15
N GLU A 175 3.33 -5.33 -15.87
CA GLU A 175 4.03 -4.04 -15.71
C GLU A 175 3.10 -2.86 -15.99
N LYS A 176 2.31 -2.94 -17.06
CA LYS A 176 1.44 -1.85 -17.47
C LYS A 176 0.26 -1.66 -16.50
N ILE A 177 -0.44 -2.75 -16.15
CA ILE A 177 -1.60 -2.68 -15.26
C ILE A 177 -1.16 -2.28 -13.85
N MET A 178 -0.08 -2.86 -13.31
CA MET A 178 0.38 -2.50 -11.96
C MET A 178 0.96 -1.09 -11.89
N LYS A 179 1.69 -0.63 -12.93
CA LYS A 179 2.15 0.76 -12.96
C LYS A 179 1.00 1.74 -13.12
N GLU A 180 0.01 1.46 -13.96
CA GLU A 180 -1.15 2.33 -14.13
C GLU A 180 -1.98 2.43 -12.84
N THR A 181 -2.26 1.30 -12.18
CA THR A 181 -2.96 1.29 -10.89
C THR A 181 -2.16 1.99 -9.80
N LEU A 182 -0.86 1.72 -9.67
CA LEU A 182 -0.01 2.37 -8.68
C LEU A 182 0.10 3.89 -8.94
N LEU A 183 0.27 4.31 -10.19
CA LEU A 183 0.33 5.72 -10.57
C LEU A 183 -0.99 6.45 -10.30
N SER A 184 -2.12 5.78 -10.54
CA SER A 184 -3.42 6.35 -10.23
C SER A 184 -3.60 6.49 -8.70
N LEU A 185 -3.18 5.51 -7.90
CA LEU A 185 -3.19 5.61 -6.44
C LEU A 185 -2.25 6.71 -5.93
N GLU A 186 -1.08 6.88 -6.56
CA GLU A 186 -0.16 7.98 -6.27
C GLU A 186 -0.78 9.36 -6.52
N ASN A 187 -1.61 9.49 -7.54
CA ASN A 187 -2.32 10.74 -7.82
C ASN A 187 -3.41 11.01 -6.79
N ASP A 188 -4.09 9.96 -6.36
CA ASP A 188 -5.11 10.03 -5.32
C ASP A 188 -4.54 10.39 -3.95
N LEU A 189 -3.39 9.81 -3.59
CA LEU A 189 -2.61 10.21 -2.42
C LEU A 189 -2.31 11.72 -2.44
N LYS A 190 -1.94 12.27 -3.60
CA LYS A 190 -1.72 13.72 -3.75
C LYS A 190 -3.01 14.52 -3.58
N LYS A 191 -4.13 14.07 -4.18
CA LYS A 191 -5.45 14.73 -4.05
C LYS A 191 -5.88 14.77 -2.56
N VAL A 192 -5.83 13.63 -1.87
CA VAL A 192 -6.17 13.51 -0.43
C VAL A 192 -5.24 14.35 0.43
N ALA A 193 -3.93 14.28 0.19
CA ALA A 193 -2.95 15.07 0.92
C ALA A 193 -3.19 16.57 0.77
N LEU A 194 -3.52 17.04 -0.43
CA LEU A 194 -3.83 18.45 -0.68
C LEU A 194 -5.07 18.92 0.09
N LYS A 195 -6.11 18.08 0.19
CA LYS A 195 -7.32 18.41 0.97
C LYS A 195 -7.05 18.51 2.48
N GLY A 196 -6.10 17.72 2.99
CA GLY A 196 -5.67 17.80 4.39
C GLY A 196 -4.74 18.98 4.66
N SER A 197 -3.63 19.07 3.92
CA SER A 197 -2.73 20.22 3.94
C SER A 197 -1.75 20.27 2.78
N ILE A 198 -1.42 21.47 2.33
CA ILE A 198 -0.37 21.72 1.32
C ILE A 198 0.99 21.12 1.74
N ARG A 199 1.32 21.18 3.04
CA ARG A 199 2.54 20.55 3.57
C ARG A 199 2.56 19.04 3.33
N ASN A 200 1.45 18.35 3.56
CA ASN A 200 1.36 16.92 3.30
C ASN A 200 1.46 16.61 1.81
N TYR A 201 0.85 17.43 0.95
CA TYR A 201 1.00 17.28 -0.50
C TYR A 201 2.48 17.24 -0.93
N TYR A 202 3.29 18.21 -0.46
CA TYR A 202 4.71 18.23 -0.79
C TYR A 202 5.49 17.04 -0.21
N LYS A 203 5.19 16.65 1.04
CA LYS A 203 5.81 15.48 1.68
C LYS A 203 5.50 14.19 0.92
N VAL A 204 4.25 13.97 0.56
CA VAL A 204 3.80 12.80 -0.22
C VAL A 204 4.46 12.82 -1.60
N LYS A 205 4.43 13.95 -2.31
CA LYS A 205 5.08 14.09 -3.61
C LYS A 205 6.58 13.73 -3.55
N LYS A 206 7.27 14.18 -2.50
CA LYS A 206 8.69 13.85 -2.27
C LYS A 206 8.88 12.36 -1.98
N LEU A 207 8.10 11.80 -1.05
CA LEU A 207 8.15 10.39 -0.66
C LEU A 207 7.92 9.45 -1.85
N LEU A 208 6.89 9.72 -2.66
CA LEU A 208 6.57 8.93 -3.84
C LEU A 208 7.71 8.95 -4.87
N LYS A 209 8.38 10.11 -5.03
CA LYS A 209 9.54 10.24 -5.93
C LYS A 209 10.76 9.45 -5.43
N GLU A 210 11.06 9.52 -4.13
CA GLU A 210 12.22 8.83 -3.53
C GLU A 210 12.04 7.32 -3.50
N LYS A 211 10.84 6.87 -3.12
CA LYS A 211 10.53 5.45 -2.98
C LYS A 211 10.28 4.76 -4.32
N LYS A 212 10.24 5.48 -5.45
CA LYS A 212 10.09 4.89 -6.80
C LYS A 212 11.32 4.09 -7.24
N ASN A 213 12.51 4.41 -6.72
CA ASN A 213 13.79 3.83 -7.17
C ASN A 213 14.42 2.81 -6.20
N ILE A 214 13.75 2.44 -5.12
CA ILE A 214 14.28 1.44 -4.19
C ILE A 214 14.11 0.05 -4.83
N VAL A 215 15.22 -0.62 -5.11
CA VAL A 215 15.29 -2.01 -5.57
C VAL A 215 14.95 -2.94 -4.39
N VAL A 216 14.33 -4.10 -4.65
CA VAL A 216 14.15 -5.14 -3.63
C VAL A 216 15.52 -5.49 -3.04
N ASP A 217 15.71 -5.22 -1.76
CA ASP A 217 16.96 -5.42 -1.04
C ASP A 217 16.81 -6.57 -0.03
N ASP A 218 17.94 -6.99 0.56
CA ASP A 218 17.98 -8.07 1.54
C ASP A 218 17.00 -7.84 2.71
N THR A 219 16.71 -6.57 3.05
CA THR A 219 15.74 -6.21 4.09
C THR A 219 14.30 -6.60 3.77
N PHE A 220 13.92 -6.72 2.49
CA PHE A 220 12.63 -7.29 2.11
C PHE A 220 12.56 -8.77 2.54
N PHE A 221 13.55 -9.57 2.15
CA PHE A 221 13.61 -11.00 2.49
C PHE A 221 13.77 -11.24 4.00
N ASP A 222 14.54 -10.40 4.69
CA ASP A 222 14.71 -10.43 6.15
C ASP A 222 13.38 -10.36 6.91
N SER A 223 12.36 -9.70 6.35
CA SER A 223 11.06 -9.53 7.01
C SER A 223 10.14 -10.75 6.94
N TYR A 224 10.48 -11.78 6.15
CA TYR A 224 9.65 -12.96 5.92
C TYR A 224 10.40 -14.30 6.08
N ILE A 225 11.70 -14.38 5.74
CA ILE A 225 12.49 -15.62 5.81
C ILE A 225 12.60 -16.20 7.24
N PRO A 226 12.73 -15.40 8.32
CA PRO A 226 12.79 -15.96 9.67
C PRO A 226 11.54 -16.73 10.09
N GLU A 227 10.38 -16.42 9.52
CA GLU A 227 9.12 -17.16 9.77
C GLU A 227 9.11 -18.48 9.01
N LEU A 228 9.60 -18.52 7.77
CA LEU A 228 9.74 -19.77 7.01
C LEU A 228 10.57 -20.84 7.71
N ILE A 229 11.63 -20.44 8.40
CA ILE A 229 12.53 -21.39 9.06
C ILE A 229 11.89 -21.98 10.32
N LYS A 230 10.99 -21.24 10.97
CA LYS A 230 10.23 -21.75 12.12
C LYS A 230 9.18 -22.79 11.72
N ASP A 231 8.58 -22.66 10.54
CA ASP A 231 7.54 -23.58 10.07
C ASP A 231 8.11 -24.84 9.39
N VAL A 232 9.43 -24.88 9.15
CA VAL A 232 10.13 -26.00 8.49
C VAL A 232 10.97 -26.85 9.49
N GLN A 233 11.13 -26.40 10.73
CA GLN A 233 11.76 -27.17 11.83
C GLN A 233 10.72 -27.87 12.71
#